data_AF-A0A9E3WJI9-F1
#
_entry.id   AF-A0A9E3WJI9-F1
#
_cell.length_a   1.000
_cell.length_b   1.000
_cell.length_c   1.000
_cell.angle_alpha   90.00
_cell.angle_beta   90.00
_cell.angle_gamma   90.00
#
_symmetry.space_group_name_H-M   'P 1'
#
loop_
_entity.id
_entity.type
_entity.pdbx_description
1 polymer ?
#
loop_
_entity_poly.entity_id
_entity_poly.type
_entity_poly.pdbx_seq_one_letter_code
_entity_poly.pdbx_strand_id
1 'polypeptide(L)'
;MNRRSLAVVALLVLSVLVTSLPALAQSSGATITSNVPFEFNVAGKSFPAGEYRVLNQPRQVPALRLQSVDGKLNAALSPITRLARQSSGEAPKGSLVFDMVDGKHFLSEVWMPGQDGYLVHVSKTEEQHVVVDVKQ
;
A
#
# COMPACT_ATOMS: atom_id res chain seq x y z
N MET A 1 37.84 -22.04 39.49
CA MET A 1 36.92 -21.24 38.66
C MET A 1 37.76 -20.32 37.80
N ASN A 2 37.80 -20.60 36.50
CA ASN A 2 38.97 -20.30 35.67
C ASN A 2 38.61 -19.08 34.83
N ARG A 3 39.50 -18.09 34.71
CA ARG A 3 39.23 -16.82 34.00
C ARG A 3 38.72 -17.00 32.55
N ARG A 4 38.99 -18.17 31.95
CA ARG A 4 38.48 -18.59 30.64
C ARG A 4 37.00 -18.97 30.64
N SER A 5 36.48 -19.50 31.75
CA SER A 5 35.07 -19.88 31.91
C SER A 5 34.14 -18.67 32.09
N LEU A 6 34.65 -17.57 32.68
CA LEU A 6 33.91 -16.31 32.79
C LEU A 6 33.77 -15.60 31.43
N ALA A 7 34.77 -15.70 30.56
CA ALA A 7 34.74 -15.08 29.24
C ALA A 7 33.74 -15.74 28.28
N VAL A 8 33.54 -17.06 28.40
CA VAL A 8 32.58 -17.80 27.56
C VAL A 8 31.13 -17.53 27.97
N VAL A 9 30.86 -17.34 29.26
CA VAL A 9 29.52 -16.97 29.74
C VAL A 9 29.16 -15.52 29.37
N ALA A 10 30.14 -14.61 29.35
CA ALA A 10 29.91 -13.22 28.96
C ALA A 10 29.57 -13.03 27.47
N LEU A 11 30.03 -13.93 26.58
CA LEU A 11 29.78 -13.81 25.14
C LEU A 11 28.40 -14.34 24.72
N LEU A 12 27.76 -15.18 25.53
CA LEU A 12 26.45 -15.78 25.23
C LEU A 12 25.25 -14.88 25.62
N VAL A 13 25.47 -13.80 26.36
CA VAL A 13 24.40 -12.88 26.78
C VAL A 13 24.13 -11.77 25.75
N LEU A 14 25.01 -11.57 24.76
CA LEU A 14 24.93 -10.42 23.85
C LEU A 14 24.20 -10.68 22.52
N SER A 15 23.63 -11.87 22.29
CA SER A 15 23.01 -12.22 21.00
C SER A 15 21.48 -12.26 20.98
N VAL A 16 20.79 -11.73 22.00
CA VAL A 16 19.32 -11.67 22.02
C VAL A 16 18.84 -10.21 21.99
N LEU A 17 19.20 -9.49 20.92
CA LEU A 17 18.37 -8.40 20.41
C LEU A 17 18.04 -8.71 18.94
N VAL A 18 17.33 -9.82 18.73
CA VAL A 18 16.49 -9.95 17.54
C VAL A 18 15.31 -9.04 17.80
N THR A 19 15.38 -7.81 17.29
CA THR A 19 14.22 -6.94 17.17
C THR A 19 13.25 -7.62 16.21
N SER A 20 12.32 -8.40 16.77
CA SER A 20 11.12 -8.78 16.06
C SER A 20 10.37 -7.49 15.74
N LEU A 21 10.62 -6.92 14.56
CA LEU A 21 9.73 -5.94 13.96
C LEU A 21 8.34 -6.59 13.95
N PRO A 22 7.30 -5.93 14.48
CA PRO A 22 5.98 -6.50 14.42
C PRO A 22 5.56 -6.49 12.95
N ALA A 23 5.67 -7.66 12.29
CA ALA A 23 4.94 -7.94 11.07
C ALA A 23 3.46 -7.99 11.43
N LEU A 24 2.83 -6.82 11.56
CA LEU A 24 1.38 -6.69 11.69
C LEU A 24 0.73 -6.98 10.33
N ALA A 25 0.87 -8.22 9.86
CA ALA A 25 0.15 -8.75 8.71
C ALA A 25 -1.16 -9.43 9.14
N GLN A 26 -1.83 -8.89 10.15
CA GLN A 26 -3.10 -9.39 10.66
C GLN A 26 -4.17 -8.31 10.53
N SER A 27 -4.51 -7.99 9.28
CA SER A 27 -5.84 -7.48 8.95
C SER A 27 -6.43 -8.49 7.99
N SER A 28 -7.66 -8.95 8.25
CA SER A 28 -8.37 -10.01 7.51
C SER A 28 -8.78 -9.58 6.08
N GLY A 29 -7.90 -8.89 5.38
CA GLY A 29 -8.14 -8.13 4.17
C GLY A 29 -6.89 -8.03 3.31
N ALA A 30 -7.05 -8.10 2.00
CA ALA A 30 -5.94 -7.97 1.07
C ALA A 30 -5.27 -6.59 1.23
N THR A 31 -3.94 -6.56 1.23
CA THR A 31 -3.15 -5.33 1.32
C THR A 31 -2.18 -5.27 0.16
N ILE A 32 -2.07 -4.12 -0.50
CA ILE A 32 -1.01 -3.85 -1.50
C ILE A 32 -0.13 -2.70 -1.03
N THR A 33 1.15 -2.73 -1.37
CA THR A 33 2.13 -1.68 -1.05
C THR A 33 2.79 -1.16 -2.33
N SER A 34 2.77 0.16 -2.55
CA SER A 34 3.41 0.77 -3.72
C SER A 34 4.21 2.02 -3.32
N ASN A 35 5.29 2.27 -4.05
CA ASN A 35 6.07 3.49 -3.95
C ASN A 35 5.62 4.46 -5.04
N VAL A 36 4.92 5.53 -4.66
CA VAL A 36 4.41 6.55 -5.57
C VAL A 36 5.48 7.64 -5.73
N PRO A 37 6.02 7.88 -6.94
CA PRO A 37 7.19 8.74 -7.13
C PRO A 37 6.87 10.24 -7.22
N PHE A 38 5.61 10.64 -7.05
CA PHE A 38 5.14 12.02 -7.18
C PHE A 38 4.12 12.37 -6.08
N GLU A 39 3.87 13.66 -5.92
CA GLU A 39 2.73 14.13 -5.13
C GLU A 39 1.42 13.78 -5.84
N PHE A 40 0.42 13.31 -5.09
CA PHE A 40 -0.88 12.92 -5.63
C PHE A 40 -2.03 13.28 -4.69
N ASN A 41 -3.24 13.32 -5.23
CA ASN A 41 -4.44 13.72 -4.53
C ASN A 41 -5.43 12.56 -4.41
N VAL A 42 -6.03 12.44 -3.23
CA VAL A 42 -7.02 11.41 -2.90
C VAL A 42 -8.07 12.01 -1.97
N ALA A 43 -9.35 11.83 -2.31
CA ALA A 43 -10.47 12.30 -1.49
C ALA A 43 -10.32 13.77 -1.02
N GLY A 44 -9.81 14.64 -1.90
CA GLY A 44 -9.58 16.06 -1.61
C GLY A 44 -8.34 16.40 -0.77
N LYS A 45 -7.47 15.42 -0.47
CA LYS A 45 -6.22 15.62 0.27
C LYS A 45 -5.00 15.35 -0.63
N SER A 46 -3.95 16.14 -0.44
CA SER A 46 -2.65 15.91 -1.09
C SER A 46 -1.75 15.00 -0.24
N PHE A 47 -1.05 14.10 -0.91
CA PHE A 47 -0.13 13.11 -0.36
C PHE A 47 1.23 13.25 -1.06
N PRO A 48 2.34 13.38 -0.32
CA PRO A 48 3.66 13.48 -0.93
C PRO A 48 4.10 12.16 -1.58
N ALA A 49 5.12 12.23 -2.44
CA ALA A 49 5.80 11.04 -2.95
C ALA A 49 6.30 10.16 -1.79
N GLY A 50 6.15 8.84 -1.93
CA GLY A 50 6.58 7.89 -0.90
C GLY A 50 5.85 6.56 -0.95
N GLU A 51 6.01 5.79 0.13
CA GLU A 51 5.50 4.43 0.24
C GLU A 51 4.13 4.40 0.92
N TYR A 52 3.16 3.79 0.23
CA TYR A 52 1.78 3.72 0.66
C TYR A 52 1.24 2.31 0.57
N ARG A 53 0.29 2.00 1.46
CA ARG A 53 -0.47 0.77 1.46
C ARG A 53 -1.94 1.05 1.18
N VAL A 54 -2.58 0.18 0.40
CA VAL A 54 -4.03 0.14 0.30
C VAL A 54 -4.53 -1.11 1.00
N LEU A 55 -5.40 -0.91 1.98
CA LEU A 55 -6.03 -1.93 2.79
C LEU A 55 -7.45 -2.16 2.24
N ASN A 56 -7.78 -3.41 1.92
CA ASN A 56 -9.15 -3.82 1.65
C ASN A 56 -9.75 -4.45 2.90
N GLN A 57 -10.60 -3.71 3.59
CA GLN A 57 -11.27 -4.04 4.84
C GLN A 57 -12.76 -4.31 4.55
N PRO A 58 -13.15 -5.50 4.05
CA PRO A 58 -14.51 -5.77 3.55
C PRO A 58 -15.62 -5.63 4.60
N ARG A 59 -15.28 -5.57 5.90
CA ARG A 59 -16.21 -5.35 7.00
C ARG A 59 -16.33 -3.87 7.42
N GLN A 60 -15.68 -2.95 6.71
CA GLN A 60 -15.71 -1.50 6.98
C GLN A 60 -16.37 -0.74 5.82
N VAL A 61 -16.93 0.43 6.13
CA VAL A 61 -17.48 1.36 5.13
C VAL A 61 -16.74 2.71 5.25
N PRO A 62 -15.99 3.13 4.22
CA PRO A 62 -15.72 2.39 2.98
C PRO A 62 -14.76 1.22 3.20
N ALA A 63 -14.83 0.22 2.31
CA ALA A 63 -14.03 -0.98 2.40
C ALA A 63 -12.55 -0.75 2.05
N LEU A 64 -12.20 0.36 1.40
CA LEU A 64 -10.84 0.66 1.01
C LEU A 64 -10.26 1.82 1.83
N ARG A 65 -9.00 1.67 2.23
CA ARG A 65 -8.23 2.72 2.91
C ARG A 65 -6.83 2.81 2.34
N LEU A 66 -6.43 4.02 1.96
CA LEU A 66 -5.05 4.37 1.68
C LEU A 66 -4.36 4.82 2.97
N GLN A 67 -3.12 4.37 3.18
CA GLN A 67 -2.34 4.73 4.35
C GLN A 67 -0.84 4.83 4.01
N SER A 68 -0.12 5.82 4.54
CA SER A 68 1.35 5.83 4.49
C SER A 68 1.92 4.66 5.30
N VAL A 69 3.12 4.19 4.96
CA VAL A 69 3.73 3.06 5.67
C VAL A 69 3.89 3.30 7.18
N ASP A 70 4.13 4.56 7.59
CA ASP A 70 4.23 4.97 9.00
C ASP A 70 2.86 5.21 9.68
N GLY A 71 1.76 5.08 8.94
CA GLY A 71 0.39 5.19 9.43
C GLY A 71 -0.13 6.61 9.62
N LYS A 72 0.70 7.65 9.49
CA LYS A 72 0.36 9.04 9.83
C LYS A 72 -0.57 9.69 8.82
N LEU A 73 -0.41 9.38 7.54
CA LEU A 73 -1.26 9.87 6.47
C LEU A 73 -2.25 8.76 6.09
N ASN A 74 -3.54 9.09 6.02
CA ASN A 74 -4.55 8.16 5.58
C ASN A 74 -5.75 8.85 4.93
N ALA A 75 -6.39 8.12 4.03
CA ALA A 75 -7.65 8.50 3.41
C ALA A 75 -8.54 7.27 3.26
N ALA A 76 -9.82 7.47 3.58
CA ALA A 76 -10.86 6.52 3.23
C ALA A 76 -11.14 6.64 1.73
N LEU A 77 -11.12 5.52 1.00
CA LEU A 77 -11.38 5.48 -0.44
C LEU A 77 -12.79 4.97 -0.65
N SER A 78 -13.69 5.82 -1.14
CA SER A 78 -15.08 5.43 -1.45
C SER A 78 -15.17 5.00 -2.91
N PRO A 79 -15.34 3.71 -3.23
CA PRO A 79 -15.47 3.27 -4.61
C PRO A 79 -16.75 3.85 -5.25
N ILE A 80 -16.60 4.38 -6.45
CA ILE A 80 -17.69 4.83 -7.31
C ILE A 80 -18.34 3.62 -7.98
N THR A 81 -17.52 2.73 -8.54
CA THR A 81 -17.96 1.48 -9.18
C THR A 81 -16.84 0.43 -9.20
N ARG A 82 -17.16 -0.78 -9.65
CA ARG A 82 -16.21 -1.88 -9.90
C ARG A 82 -15.81 -1.89 -11.38
N LEU A 83 -14.54 -2.17 -11.64
CA LEU A 83 -13.98 -2.30 -12.98
C LEU A 83 -13.68 -3.77 -13.26
N ALA A 84 -14.33 -4.34 -14.27
CA ALA A 84 -14.14 -5.75 -14.62
C ALA A 84 -12.70 -6.00 -15.07
N ARG A 85 -12.06 -7.02 -14.50
CA ARG A 85 -10.72 -7.40 -14.92
C ARG A 85 -10.78 -8.30 -16.16
N GLN A 86 -9.98 -7.96 -17.17
CA GLN A 86 -9.75 -8.86 -18.30
C GLN A 86 -8.82 -10.00 -17.88
N SER A 87 -9.21 -11.25 -18.16
CA SER A 87 -8.38 -12.42 -17.87
C SER A 87 -7.24 -12.52 -18.87
N SER A 88 -6.01 -12.26 -18.45
CA SER A 88 -4.81 -12.33 -19.29
C SER A 88 -4.04 -13.66 -19.17
N GLY A 89 -4.59 -14.68 -18.51
CA GLY A 89 -3.95 -15.98 -18.31
C GLY A 89 -2.86 -16.02 -17.23
N GLU A 90 -2.27 -14.88 -16.87
CA GLU A 90 -1.39 -14.72 -15.71
C GLU A 90 -2.18 -14.24 -14.48
N ALA A 91 -1.72 -14.59 -13.27
CA ALA A 91 -2.31 -14.09 -12.03
C ALA A 91 -2.15 -12.56 -11.98
N PRO A 92 -3.24 -11.79 -12.04
CA PRO A 92 -3.16 -10.36 -12.24
C PRO A 92 -2.59 -9.67 -10.98
N LYS A 93 -1.51 -8.91 -11.20
CA LYS A 93 -0.83 -8.13 -10.16
C LYS A 93 -1.70 -6.96 -9.69
N GLY A 94 -1.38 -6.43 -8.52
CA GLY A 94 -1.99 -5.20 -8.04
C GLY A 94 -1.35 -3.97 -8.67
N SER A 95 -2.13 -2.90 -8.82
CA SER A 95 -1.64 -1.61 -9.34
C SER A 95 -2.44 -0.45 -8.74
N LEU A 96 -1.78 0.71 -8.68
CA LEU A 96 -2.44 1.99 -8.45
C LEU A 96 -2.38 2.79 -9.75
N VAL A 97 -3.50 3.38 -10.09
CA VAL A 97 -3.67 4.10 -11.35
C VAL A 97 -3.98 5.56 -11.03
N PHE A 98 -3.29 6.46 -11.72
CA PHE A 98 -3.43 7.89 -11.51
C PHE A 98 -3.80 8.59 -12.81
N ASP A 99 -4.75 9.52 -12.71
CA ASP A 99 -5.05 10.47 -13.77
C ASP A 99 -4.25 11.75 -13.52
N MET A 100 -3.66 12.30 -14.59
CA MET A 100 -3.00 13.60 -14.54
C MET A 100 -3.92 14.69 -15.09
N VAL A 101 -4.24 15.69 -14.26
CA VAL A 101 -5.06 16.86 -14.64
C VAL A 101 -4.33 18.12 -14.22
N ASP A 102 -4.07 19.01 -15.16
CA ASP A 102 -3.34 20.28 -14.93
C ASP A 102 -2.01 20.09 -14.17
N GLY A 103 -1.28 19.02 -14.48
CA GLY A 103 0.00 18.68 -13.85
C GLY A 103 -0.09 18.10 -12.43
N LYS A 104 -1.30 17.78 -11.95
CA LYS A 104 -1.53 17.14 -10.66
C LYS A 104 -2.02 15.70 -10.86
N HIS A 105 -1.53 14.78 -10.04
CA HIS A 105 -1.95 13.39 -10.07
C HIS A 105 -3.11 13.15 -9.11
N PHE A 106 -4.09 12.35 -9.53
CA PHE A 106 -5.25 11.95 -8.75
C PHE A 106 -5.35 10.43 -8.78
N LEU A 107 -5.45 9.78 -7.61
CA LEU A 107 -5.68 8.33 -7.58
C LEU A 107 -7.07 8.03 -8.14
N SER A 108 -7.14 7.36 -9.29
CA SER A 108 -8.38 7.09 -10.01
C SER A 108 -8.83 5.66 -9.88
N GLU A 109 -7.90 4.69 -9.92
CA GLU A 109 -8.23 3.29 -9.77
C GLU A 109 -7.32 2.55 -8.79
N VAL A 110 -7.91 1.56 -8.13
CA VAL A 110 -7.21 0.62 -7.25
C VAL A 110 -7.46 -0.79 -7.75
N TRP A 111 -6.37 -1.50 -8.05
CA TRP A 111 -6.40 -2.88 -8.51
C TRP A 111 -5.77 -3.78 -7.46
N MET A 112 -6.58 -4.62 -6.81
CA MET A 112 -6.08 -5.63 -5.87
C MET A 112 -5.72 -6.92 -6.64
N PRO A 113 -4.71 -7.69 -6.20
CA PRO A 113 -4.35 -8.95 -6.83
C PRO A 113 -5.54 -9.92 -6.89
N GLY A 114 -5.80 -10.50 -8.06
CA GLY A 114 -6.87 -11.49 -8.24
C GLY A 114 -8.31 -10.99 -8.02
N GLN A 115 -8.57 -9.68 -7.99
CA GLN A 115 -9.90 -9.08 -7.82
C GLN A 115 -10.23 -8.11 -8.97
N ASP A 116 -11.52 -7.84 -9.21
CA ASP A 116 -11.91 -6.69 -10.03
C ASP A 116 -11.39 -5.37 -9.43
N GLY A 117 -11.22 -4.36 -10.27
CA GLY A 117 -10.74 -3.03 -9.91
C GLY A 117 -11.80 -2.20 -9.19
N TYR A 118 -11.34 -1.16 -8.51
CA TYR A 118 -12.20 -0.14 -7.90
C TYR A 118 -11.91 1.20 -8.58
N LEU A 119 -12.94 1.81 -9.16
CA LEU A 119 -12.88 3.21 -9.57
C LEU A 119 -13.13 4.07 -8.33
N VAL A 120 -12.20 4.93 -7.95
CA VAL A 120 -12.26 5.76 -6.72
C VAL A 120 -12.26 7.25 -7.00
N HIS A 121 -11.86 7.67 -8.20
CA HIS A 121 -11.98 9.04 -8.69
C HIS A 121 -12.18 9.01 -10.22
N VAL A 122 -12.86 10.03 -10.74
CA VAL A 122 -13.01 10.30 -12.17
C VAL A 122 -12.77 11.79 -12.33
N SER A 123 -11.82 12.20 -13.16
CA SER A 123 -11.70 13.60 -13.50
C SER A 123 -12.63 13.96 -14.66
N LYS A 124 -12.91 15.26 -14.83
CA LYS A 124 -13.91 15.75 -15.79
C LYS A 124 -13.29 16.23 -17.11
N THR A 125 -11.98 16.06 -17.30
CA THR A 125 -11.20 16.65 -18.42
C THR A 125 -10.38 15.56 -19.11
N GLU A 126 -9.83 15.78 -20.32
CA GLU A 126 -8.95 14.80 -20.99
C GLU A 126 -7.77 14.38 -20.09
N GLU A 127 -7.56 13.07 -19.93
CA GLU A 127 -6.63 12.49 -18.96
C GLU A 127 -5.46 11.78 -19.64
N GLN A 128 -4.26 11.95 -19.09
CA GLN A 128 -3.16 11.01 -19.31
C GLN A 128 -3.12 10.02 -18.16
N HIS A 129 -3.11 8.73 -18.50
CA HIS A 129 -3.16 7.63 -17.53
C HIS A 129 -1.74 7.17 -17.17
N VAL A 130 -1.40 7.22 -15.88
CA VAL A 130 -0.10 6.76 -15.36
C VAL A 130 -0.31 5.54 -14.46
N VAL A 131 0.27 4.41 -14.85
CA VAL A 131 0.19 3.14 -14.10
C VAL A 131 1.43 3.01 -13.20
N VAL A 132 1.22 2.83 -11.90
CA VAL A 132 2.28 2.54 -10.93
C VAL A 132 2.12 1.12 -10.40
N ASP A 133 3.09 0.27 -10.72
CA ASP A 133 3.13 -1.11 -10.27
C ASP A 133 3.37 -1.22 -8.75
N VAL A 134 2.75 -2.23 -8.13
CA VAL A 134 2.91 -2.56 -6.71
C VAL A 134 4.19 -3.39 -6.52
N LYS A 135 4.96 -3.12 -5.45
CA LYS A 135 6.13 -3.94 -5.10
C LYS A 135 5.65 -5.30 -4.56
N GLN A 136 6.27 -6.38 -5.03
CA GLN A 136 6.08 -7.74 -4.52
C GLN A 136 6.78 -7.94 -3.19
#